data_AF-A0A1I3Z1B6-F1
#
_entry.id   AF-A0A1I3Z1B6-F1
#
_cell.length_a   1.000
_cell.length_b   1.000
_cell.length_c   1.000
_cell.angle_alpha   90.00
_cell.angle_beta   90.00
_cell.angle_gamma   90.00
#
_symmetry.space_group_name_H-M   'P 1'
#
loop_
_entity.id
_entity.type
_entity.pdbx_description
1 polymer ?
#
loop_
_entity_poly.entity_id
_entity_poly.type
_entity_poly.pdbx_seq_one_letter_code
_entity_poly.pdbx_strand_id
1 'polypeptide(L)'
;MEHPLDVPALGRSGVDVYPLQIGVGLEDVETFGKYLGGSAANVSVAAAWEARGRRGHTVLDLDYRPMFWSSPEEAGAQVRGSLPHVTVAVGNREECAVAVGETDPDRAAGALLEAGVELAVIAAEIEALVAVGAPRLEDSRA
;
A
#
# COMPACT_ATOMS: atom_id res chain seq x y z
N MET A 1 -4.80 32.89 -2.87
CA MET A 1 -4.32 31.60 -3.38
C MET A 1 -3.95 30.78 -2.17
N GLU A 2 -4.80 29.82 -1.77
CA GLU A 2 -4.43 28.86 -0.74
C GLU A 2 -3.36 27.94 -1.33
N HIS A 3 -2.19 27.92 -0.70
CA HIS A 3 -1.21 26.88 -0.98
C HIS A 3 -1.81 25.58 -0.42
N PRO A 4 -2.09 24.56 -1.26
CA PRO A 4 -2.52 23.27 -0.73
C PRO A 4 -1.43 22.81 0.24
N LEU A 5 -1.84 22.46 1.46
CA LEU A 5 -0.93 21.99 2.50
C LEU A 5 -0.14 20.79 1.97
N ASP A 6 1.18 20.93 1.88
CA ASP A 6 2.07 19.80 1.65
C ASP A 6 2.03 18.92 2.91
N VAL A 7 1.40 17.75 2.82
CA VAL A 7 1.48 16.72 3.85
C VAL A 7 2.58 15.75 3.44
N PRO A 8 3.82 15.88 3.96
CA PRO A 8 4.86 14.92 3.70
C PRO A 8 4.56 13.63 4.48
N ALA A 9 4.03 12.62 3.79
CA ALA A 9 3.97 11.27 4.31
C ALA A 9 5.32 10.57 4.04
N LEU A 10 6.06 10.29 5.11
CA LEU A 10 7.35 9.60 5.07
C LEU A 10 7.20 8.26 5.81
N GLY A 11 7.18 7.14 5.08
CA GLY A 11 7.29 5.80 5.70
C GLY A 11 8.77 5.47 5.97
N ARG A 12 9.23 4.94 7.11
CA ARG A 12 8.63 4.34 8.33
C ARG A 12 8.91 5.21 9.58
N SER A 13 8.01 5.26 10.57
CA SER A 13 8.45 5.35 11.98
C SER A 13 7.35 5.10 13.02
N GLY A 14 7.53 4.00 13.74
CA GLY A 14 6.76 3.57 14.90
C GLY A 14 7.01 2.08 15.13
N VAL A 15 7.77 1.74 16.16
CA VAL A 15 7.81 0.37 16.68
C VAL A 15 6.95 0.39 17.92
N ASP A 16 5.79 -0.26 17.84
CA ASP A 16 5.00 -0.51 19.02
C ASP A 16 5.62 -1.70 19.76
N VAL A 17 5.92 -1.49 21.03
CA VAL A 17 6.48 -2.52 21.90
C VAL A 17 5.35 -2.97 22.81
N TYR A 18 4.80 -4.15 22.54
CA TYR A 18 3.70 -4.71 23.35
C TYR A 18 4.24 -5.79 24.29
N PRO A 19 3.83 -5.78 25.57
CA PRO A 19 4.11 -6.88 26.47
C PRO A 19 3.38 -8.14 25.98
N LEU A 20 4.09 -9.27 25.89
CA LEU A 20 3.49 -10.53 25.44
C LEU A 20 2.77 -11.28 26.57
N GLN A 21 2.95 -10.82 27.81
CA GLN A 21 2.35 -11.38 29.01
C GLN A 21 1.17 -10.52 29.47
N ILE A 22 -0.03 -11.12 29.55
CA ILE A 22 -1.29 -10.44 29.87
C ILE A 22 -1.57 -10.56 31.38
N GLY A 23 -1.96 -9.45 32.02
CA GLY A 23 -2.43 -9.43 33.40
C GLY A 23 -1.34 -9.30 34.47
N VAL A 24 -0.10 -9.01 34.08
CA VAL A 24 1.03 -8.73 34.99
C VAL A 24 1.39 -7.24 34.96
N GLY A 25 2.06 -6.75 36.02
CA GLY A 25 2.63 -5.41 36.04
C GLY A 25 3.70 -5.25 34.96
N LEU A 26 3.93 -4.02 34.47
CA LEU A 26 4.90 -3.76 33.41
C LEU A 26 6.33 -4.15 33.84
N GLU A 27 6.63 -4.02 35.14
CA GLU A 27 7.86 -4.42 35.79
C GLU A 27 8.14 -5.93 35.73
N ASP A 28 7.08 -6.74 35.59
CA ASP A 28 7.14 -8.20 35.57
C ASP A 28 7.04 -8.78 34.14
N VAL A 29 7.03 -7.92 33.12
CA VAL A 29 7.03 -8.36 31.71
C VAL A 29 8.42 -8.82 31.31
N GLU A 30 8.56 -10.11 31.03
CA GLU A 30 9.85 -10.70 30.62
C GLU A 30 10.09 -10.60 29.11
N THR A 31 9.03 -10.50 28.30
CA THR A 31 9.13 -10.49 26.84
C THR A 31 8.25 -9.44 26.20
N PHE A 32 8.85 -8.76 25.21
CA PHE A 32 8.16 -7.77 24.40
C PHE A 32 8.16 -8.19 22.94
N GLY A 33 6.99 -8.06 22.31
CA GLY A 33 6.86 -8.15 20.86
C GLY A 33 7.08 -6.78 20.25
N LYS A 34 7.93 -6.71 19.23
CA LYS A 34 8.05 -5.54 18.37
C LYS A 34 7.06 -5.68 17.22
N TYR A 35 6.14 -4.75 17.13
CA TYR A 35 5.17 -4.66 16.03
C TYR A 35 5.41 -3.36 15.28
N LEU A 36 5.24 -3.38 13.96
CA LEU A 36 5.30 -2.15 13.18
C LEU A 36 4.04 -1.34 13.52
N GLY A 37 4.21 -0.16 14.12
CA GLY A 37 3.14 0.79 14.37
C GLY A 37 2.66 1.39 13.05
N GLY A 38 1.35 1.27 12.77
CA GLY A 38 0.79 1.53 11.45
C GLY A 38 -0.46 2.41 11.41
N SER A 39 -1.23 2.56 12.50
CA SER A 39 -2.55 3.22 12.41
C SER A 39 -2.47 4.70 12.03
N ALA A 40 -1.67 5.51 12.73
CA ALA A 40 -1.56 6.95 12.43
C ALA A 40 -0.92 7.22 11.06
N ALA A 41 0.07 6.41 10.66
CA ALA A 41 0.69 6.51 9.35
C ALA A 41 -0.29 6.12 8.22
N ASN A 42 -1.02 5.01 8.36
CA ASN A 42 -2.01 4.57 7.38
C ASN A 42 -3.14 5.59 7.23
N VAL A 43 -3.63 6.15 8.33
CA VAL A 43 -4.66 7.21 8.32
C VAL A 43 -4.12 8.48 7.65
N SER A 44 -2.87 8.87 7.93
CA SER A 44 -2.27 10.07 7.33
C SER A 44 -2.04 9.89 5.83
N VAL A 45 -1.59 8.71 5.40
CA VAL A 45 -1.41 8.34 3.99
C VAL A 45 -2.75 8.31 3.26
N ALA A 46 -3.77 7.69 3.84
CA ALA A 46 -5.12 7.66 3.26
C ALA A 46 -5.71 9.07 3.12
N ALA A 47 -5.57 9.92 4.15
CA ALA A 47 -6.00 11.32 4.08
C ALA A 47 -5.23 12.11 3.00
N ALA A 48 -3.93 11.83 2.82
CA ALA A 48 -3.13 12.46 1.77
C ALA A 48 -3.58 12.02 0.36
N TRP A 49 -3.92 10.74 0.16
CA TRP A 49 -4.45 10.26 -1.12
C TRP A 49 -5.75 10.97 -1.49
N GLU A 50 -6.67 11.08 -0.52
CA GLU A 50 -7.96 11.75 -0.70
C GLU A 50 -7.78 13.24 -1.00
N ALA A 51 -6.97 13.95 -0.21
CA ALA A 51 -6.70 15.37 -0.41
C ALA A 51 -6.03 15.67 -1.76
N ARG A 52 -5.15 14.77 -2.22
CA ARG A 52 -4.50 14.89 -3.53
C ARG A 52 -5.43 14.54 -4.69
N GLY A 53 -6.47 13.72 -4.47
CA GLY A 53 -7.43 13.34 -5.50
C GLY A 53 -6.75 12.78 -6.75
N ARG A 54 -5.78 11.88 -6.56
CA ARG A 54 -4.94 11.30 -7.63
C ARG A 54 -4.12 12.31 -8.47
N ARG A 55 -4.04 13.60 -8.11
CA ARG A 55 -3.27 14.61 -8.85
C ARG A 55 -1.77 14.34 -8.74
N GLY A 56 -1.09 14.25 -9.88
CA GLY A 56 0.33 13.89 -9.97
C GLY A 56 0.58 12.43 -9.56
N HIS A 57 1.85 12.00 -9.56
CA HIS A 57 2.17 10.61 -9.22
C HIS A 57 1.88 10.31 -7.75
N THR A 58 1.04 9.30 -7.51
CA THR A 58 0.78 8.70 -6.21
C THR A 58 1.16 7.24 -6.31
N VAL A 59 2.22 6.85 -5.61
CA VAL A 59 2.84 5.54 -5.72
C VAL A 59 2.45 4.70 -4.50
N LEU A 60 1.98 3.48 -4.75
CA LEU A 60 1.79 2.44 -3.74
C LEU A 60 2.82 1.34 -3.98
N ASP A 61 3.67 1.10 -2.98
CA ASP A 61 4.40 -0.15 -2.86
C ASP A 61 3.45 -1.16 -2.22
N LEU A 62 3.25 -2.32 -2.85
CA LEU A 62 2.36 -3.36 -2.33
C LEU A 62 2.87 -3.94 -1.00
N ASP A 63 4.20 -3.93 -0.77
CA ASP A 63 4.94 -4.33 0.45
C ASP A 63 4.19 -5.32 1.35
N TYR A 64 3.89 -6.51 0.81
CA TYR A 64 3.14 -7.53 1.54
C TYR A 64 4.04 -8.21 2.59
N ARG A 65 3.54 -8.24 3.82
CA ARG A 65 4.27 -8.70 5.00
C ARG A 65 3.36 -9.61 5.82
N PRO A 66 3.44 -10.95 5.64
CA PRO A 66 2.50 -11.90 6.24
C PRO A 66 2.31 -11.76 7.76
N MET A 67 3.36 -11.37 8.49
CA MET A 67 3.34 -11.23 9.94
C MET A 67 2.44 -10.12 10.48
N PHE A 68 1.93 -9.22 9.62
CA PHE A 68 1.04 -8.12 10.04
C PHE A 68 -0.44 -8.40 9.79
N TRP A 69 -0.78 -9.56 9.23
CA TRP A 69 -2.14 -9.86 8.77
C TRP A 69 -2.61 -11.21 9.30
N SER A 70 -3.90 -11.32 9.58
CA SER A 70 -4.50 -12.59 10.01
C SER A 70 -4.60 -13.58 8.84
N SER A 71 -4.70 -13.07 7.62
CA SER A 71 -4.65 -13.84 6.38
C SER A 71 -4.19 -13.00 5.18
N PRO A 72 -3.70 -13.63 4.10
CA PRO A 72 -3.43 -12.93 2.84
C PRO A 72 -4.68 -12.29 2.23
N GLU A 73 -5.86 -12.88 2.45
CA GLU A 73 -7.14 -12.34 1.94
C GLU A 73 -7.48 -10.99 2.58
N GLU A 74 -7.26 -10.85 3.88
CA GLU A 74 -7.44 -9.61 4.63
C GLU A 74 -6.50 -8.50 4.11
N ALA A 75 -5.21 -8.84 3.95
CA ALA A 75 -4.22 -7.94 3.37
C ALA A 75 -4.62 -7.49 1.95
N GLY A 76 -5.03 -8.45 1.12
CA GLY A 76 -5.47 -8.20 -0.25
C GLY A 76 -6.70 -7.29 -0.31
N ALA A 77 -7.65 -7.43 0.61
CA ALA A 77 -8.83 -6.56 0.66
C ALA A 77 -8.45 -5.10 0.93
N GLN A 78 -7.51 -4.85 1.86
CA GLN A 78 -7.02 -3.50 2.17
C GLN A 78 -6.23 -2.89 1.02
N VAL A 79 -5.36 -3.69 0.38
CA VAL A 79 -4.60 -3.26 -0.80
C VAL A 79 -5.56 -2.90 -1.95
N ARG A 80 -6.53 -3.77 -2.27
CA ARG A 80 -7.52 -3.51 -3.32
C ARG A 80 -8.35 -2.25 -3.05
N GLY A 81 -8.70 -1.99 -1.80
CA GLY A 81 -9.37 -0.74 -1.41
C GLY A 81 -8.54 0.52 -1.68
N SER A 82 -7.20 0.39 -1.72
CA SER A 82 -6.28 1.51 -1.93
C SER A 82 -6.00 1.81 -3.41
N LEU A 83 -6.09 0.81 -4.29
CA LEU A 83 -5.74 0.93 -5.72
C LEU A 83 -6.49 2.06 -6.46
N PRO A 84 -7.79 2.33 -6.21
CA PRO A 84 -8.51 3.44 -6.86
C PRO A 84 -7.96 4.83 -6.51
N HIS A 85 -7.16 4.97 -5.46
CA HIS A 85 -6.63 6.26 -4.99
C HIS A 85 -5.20 6.55 -5.46
N VAL A 86 -4.54 5.59 -6.12
CA VAL A 86 -3.13 5.70 -6.53
C VAL A 86 -2.97 5.61 -8.06
N THR A 87 -1.90 6.19 -8.58
CA THR A 87 -1.62 6.21 -10.03
C THR A 87 -0.58 5.17 -10.42
N VAL A 88 0.31 4.79 -9.50
CA VAL A 88 1.37 3.80 -9.75
C VAL A 88 1.31 2.72 -8.67
N ALA A 89 1.37 1.45 -9.06
CA ALA A 89 1.61 0.33 -8.15
C ALA A 89 2.98 -0.30 -8.45
N VAL A 90 3.72 -0.64 -7.40
CA VAL A 90 5.00 -1.34 -7.47
C VAL A 90 4.91 -2.56 -6.57
N GLY A 91 5.36 -3.71 -7.06
CA GLY A 91 5.49 -4.89 -6.22
C GLY A 91 6.16 -6.05 -6.94
N ASN A 92 6.21 -7.19 -6.28
CA ASN A 92 6.74 -8.44 -6.80
C ASN A 92 5.62 -9.46 -7.05
N ARG A 93 6.00 -10.68 -7.44
CA ARG A 93 5.06 -11.77 -7.74
C ARG A 93 4.17 -12.18 -6.57
N GLU A 94 4.72 -12.27 -5.36
CA GLU A 94 3.99 -12.66 -4.15
C GLU A 94 3.00 -11.57 -3.75
N GLU A 95 3.45 -10.33 -3.79
CA GLU A 95 2.63 -9.15 -3.51
C GLU A 95 1.46 -9.01 -4.50
N CYS A 96 1.71 -9.26 -5.79
CA CYS A 96 0.65 -9.26 -6.81
C CYS A 96 -0.37 -10.38 -6.57
N ALA A 97 0.07 -11.56 -6.13
CA ALA A 97 -0.83 -12.65 -5.80
C ALA A 97 -1.79 -12.27 -4.66
N VAL A 98 -1.31 -11.53 -3.67
CA VAL A 98 -2.13 -11.02 -2.57
C VAL A 98 -3.04 -9.88 -3.02
N ALA A 99 -2.50 -8.93 -3.78
CA ALA A 99 -3.20 -7.74 -4.21
C ALA A 99 -4.33 -8.06 -5.19
N VAL A 100 -4.03 -8.82 -6.24
CA VAL A 100 -4.93 -9.01 -7.39
C VAL A 100 -5.18 -10.48 -7.75
N GLY A 101 -4.63 -11.42 -6.99
CA GLY A 101 -4.87 -12.85 -7.22
C GLY A 101 -4.05 -13.46 -8.36
N GLU A 102 -3.09 -12.72 -8.92
CA GLU A 102 -2.29 -13.14 -10.07
C GLU A 102 -0.81 -13.26 -9.74
N THR A 103 -0.22 -14.40 -10.10
CA THR A 103 1.21 -14.66 -9.97
C THR A 103 1.96 -14.50 -11.28
N ASP A 104 1.29 -14.36 -12.41
CA ASP A 104 1.94 -14.11 -13.69
C ASP A 104 2.12 -12.61 -13.88
N PRO A 105 3.32 -12.09 -14.21
CA PRO A 105 3.56 -10.65 -14.27
C PRO A 105 2.64 -9.93 -15.25
N ASP A 106 2.41 -10.47 -16.44
CA ASP A 106 1.56 -9.82 -17.44
C ASP A 106 0.09 -9.79 -16.99
N ARG A 107 -0.44 -10.89 -16.45
CA ARG A 107 -1.80 -10.92 -15.90
C ARG A 107 -1.96 -10.03 -14.66
N ALA A 108 -0.97 -10.03 -13.77
CA ALA A 108 -0.95 -9.15 -12.61
C ALA A 108 -0.92 -7.68 -13.01
N ALA A 109 -0.12 -7.31 -14.01
CA ALA A 109 -0.11 -5.97 -14.57
C ALA A 109 -1.48 -5.59 -15.14
N GLY A 110 -2.10 -6.48 -15.93
CA GLY A 110 -3.45 -6.29 -16.44
C GLY A 110 -4.47 -6.03 -15.33
N ALA A 111 -4.48 -6.88 -14.30
CA ALA A 111 -5.39 -6.75 -13.17
C ALA A 111 -5.17 -5.46 -12.35
N LEU A 112 -3.91 -5.03 -12.17
CA LEU A 112 -3.60 -3.75 -11.51
C LEU A 112 -4.13 -2.55 -12.33
N LEU A 113 -3.96 -2.58 -13.65
CA LEU A 113 -4.46 -1.55 -14.55
C LEU A 113 -6.00 -1.51 -14.55
N GLU A 114 -6.66 -2.66 -14.58
CA GLU A 114 -8.11 -2.79 -14.44
C GLU A 114 -8.62 -2.28 -13.09
N ALA A 115 -7.85 -2.48 -12.02
CA ALA A 115 -8.15 -1.97 -10.67
C ALA A 115 -7.95 -0.45 -10.52
N GLY A 116 -7.36 0.21 -11.52
CA GLY A 116 -7.39 1.66 -11.64
C GLY A 116 -6.04 2.38 -11.58
N VAL A 117 -4.92 1.66 -11.49
CA VAL A 117 -3.59 2.30 -11.61
C VAL A 117 -3.27 2.59 -13.09
N GLU A 118 -2.41 3.56 -13.33
CA GLU A 118 -1.98 3.97 -14.68
C GLU A 118 -0.64 3.35 -15.06
N LEU A 119 0.16 2.97 -14.07
CA LEU A 119 1.44 2.31 -14.24
C LEU A 119 1.59 1.19 -13.20
N ALA A 120 1.92 -0.01 -13.67
CA ALA A 120 2.29 -1.13 -12.83
C ALA A 120 3.77 -1.49 -13.08
N VAL A 121 4.54 -1.62 -12.01
CA VAL A 121 5.93 -2.08 -12.04
C VAL A 121 6.03 -3.35 -11.23
N ILE A 122 6.33 -4.47 -11.90
CA ILE A 122 6.43 -5.78 -11.27
C ILE A 122 7.87 -6.25 -11.30
N ALA A 123 8.52 -6.23 -10.13
CA ALA A 123 9.89 -6.67 -9.97
C ALA A 123 9.97 -8.21 -9.95
N ALA A 124 10.84 -8.75 -10.79
CA ALA A 124 11.22 -10.16 -10.86
C ALA A 124 12.74 -10.28 -10.66
N GLU A 125 13.15 -10.44 -9.40
CA GLU A 125 14.56 -10.50 -8.98
C GLU A 125 15.39 -9.28 -9.46
N ILE A 126 16.10 -9.39 -10.60
CA ILE A 126 16.94 -8.33 -11.19
C ILE A 126 16.33 -7.66 -12.42
N GLU A 127 15.17 -8.14 -12.87
CA GLU A 127 14.43 -7.60 -14.01
C GLU A 127 13.08 -7.05 -13.52
N ALA A 128 12.46 -6.17 -14.31
CA ALA A 128 11.13 -5.65 -13.99
C ALA A 128 10.25 -5.59 -15.24
N LEU A 129 9.01 -6.05 -15.10
CA LEU A 129 7.96 -5.77 -16.07
C LEU A 129 7.37 -4.40 -15.77
N VAL A 130 7.25 -3.55 -16.80
CA VAL A 130 6.61 -2.23 -16.70
C VAL A 130 5.43 -2.20 -17.66
N ALA A 131 4.23 -1.99 -17.13
CA ALA A 131 3.01 -1.87 -17.90
C ALA A 131 2.36 -0.50 -17.69
N VAL A 132 2.00 0.16 -18.79
CA VAL A 132 1.39 1.48 -18.81
C VAL A 132 -0.03 1.34 -19.34
N GLY A 133 -1.01 1.80 -18.56
CA GLY A 133 -2.40 1.90 -18.99
C GLY A 133 -2.59 3.01 -20.03
N ALA A 134 -3.59 2.86 -20.89
CA ALA A 134 -3.94 3.93 -21.81
C ALA A 134 -4.31 5.20 -21.01
N PRO A 135 -3.90 6.41 -21.47
CA PRO A 135 -4.27 7.64 -20.79
C PRO A 135 -5.79 7.70 -20.65
N ARG A 136 -6.28 7.90 -19.43
CA ARG A 136 -7.68 8.22 -19.23
C ARG A 136 -7.90 9.58 -19.89
N LEU A 137 -8.67 9.58 -20.98
CA LEU A 137 -9.20 10.82 -21.53
C LEU A 137 -9.95 11.50 -20.38
N GLU A 138 -9.43 12.61 -19.88
CA GLU A 138 -10.14 13.41 -18.90
C GLU A 138 -11.50 13.73 -19.51
N ASP A 139 -12.58 13.33 -18.83
CA ASP A 139 -13.91 13.73 -19.24
C ASP A 139 -13.95 15.25 -19.06
N SER A 140 -13.73 15.96 -20.17
CA SER A 140 -13.81 17.41 -20.26
C SER A 140 -15.24 17.87 -19.98
N ARG A 141 -15.62 17.86 -18.71
CA ARG A 141 -16.83 18.48 -18.20
C ARG A 141 -16.47 19.37 -17.02
N ALA A 142 -16.26 20.63 -17.41
CA ALA A 142 -16.75 21.87 -16.82
C ALA A 142 -16.86 21.96 -15.29
#